data_AF-D3BH82-F1
#
_entry.id   AF-D3BH82-F1
#
_cell.length_a   1.000
_cell.length_b   1.000
_cell.length_c   1.000
_cell.angle_alpha   90.00
_cell.angle_beta   90.00
_cell.angle_gamma   90.00
#
_symmetry.space_group_name_H-M   'P 1'
#
loop_
_entity.id
_entity.type
_entity.pdbx_description
1 polymer ?
#
loop_
_entity_poly.entity_id
_entity_poly.type
_entity_poly.pdbx_seq_one_letter_code
_entity_poly.pdbx_strand_id
1 'polypeptide(L)'
;MDDQKQRYLNAININPNDKDALFQLAAALNHNDQEAITLLSGESITKEQLLLKVILLDPNFANSYFGLAIVISDENRESIILPSGQSMTEQQLYLKAIECDPTYTSAYHNLALTLPRGATITLPKGQSMTKQKLFLKAIECNPTNSKSFFNLALILKRGESIKLHNGQKLNKQQLCVKAIEYNPTDSHSYYILANSLSDGATITLHNGQSMTKRQLLLKAIECDPTNSRLYFRLALTLSNYISITLHNGESMTKQQLLFEAFKSDHTRSSVYKEIGLSLLNNKQTITLPDGEKLSRRQLLQKARQFRINLPRE
;
A
#
# COMPACT_ATOMS: atom_id res chain seq x y z
N MET A 1 -10.86 20.80 8.11
CA MET A 1 -9.92 20.94 6.97
C MET A 1 -9.93 22.37 6.45
N ASP A 2 -11.11 23.00 6.30
CA ASP A 2 -11.22 24.37 5.77
C ASP A 2 -10.55 25.48 6.62
N ASP A 3 -10.60 25.40 7.96
CA ASP A 3 -10.01 26.45 8.81
C ASP A 3 -8.47 26.53 8.69
N GLN A 4 -7.78 25.39 8.49
CA GLN A 4 -6.33 25.38 8.29
C GLN A 4 -5.94 25.90 6.92
N LYS A 5 -6.65 25.51 5.86
CA LYS A 5 -6.44 26.02 4.50
C LYS A 5 -6.61 27.53 4.45
N GLN A 6 -7.66 28.06 5.10
CA GLN A 6 -7.91 29.50 5.15
C GLN A 6 -6.81 30.27 5.90
N ARG A 7 -6.24 29.71 6.97
CA ARG A 7 -5.10 30.31 7.67
C ARG A 7 -3.88 30.48 6.77
N TYR A 8 -3.53 29.46 5.99
CA TYR A 8 -2.39 29.55 5.06
C TYR A 8 -2.66 30.53 3.91
N LEU A 9 -3.89 30.58 3.39
CA LEU A 9 -4.30 31.58 2.40
C LEU A 9 -4.16 33.01 2.94
N ASN A 10 -4.59 33.26 4.18
CA ASN A 10 -4.43 34.57 4.83
C ASN A 10 -2.95 34.92 5.04
N ALA A 11 -2.12 33.96 5.45
CA ALA A 11 -0.68 34.15 5.61
C ALA A 11 0.00 34.52 4.28
N ILE A 12 -0.35 33.82 3.19
CA ILE A 12 0.15 34.12 1.84
C ILE A 12 -0.34 35.49 1.35
N ASN A 13 -1.54 35.92 1.71
CA ASN A 13 -2.03 37.25 1.36
C ASN A 13 -1.26 38.37 2.08
N ILE A 14 -0.84 38.13 3.33
CA ILE A 14 0.00 39.07 4.10
C ILE A 14 1.44 39.04 3.56
N ASN A 15 1.98 37.85 3.29
CA ASN A 15 3.31 37.64 2.73
C ASN A 15 3.27 36.59 1.61
N PRO A 16 3.24 37.00 0.34
CA PRO A 16 3.16 36.09 -0.81
C PRO A 16 4.36 35.13 -0.94
N ASN A 17 5.45 35.40 -0.24
CA ASN A 17 6.68 34.62 -0.22
C ASN A 17 6.89 33.89 1.12
N ASP A 18 5.85 33.72 1.93
CA ASP A 18 5.89 32.84 3.10
C ASP A 18 6.01 31.38 2.63
N LYS A 19 7.26 30.89 2.61
CA LYS A 19 7.62 29.54 2.20
C LYS A 19 6.83 28.47 2.94
N ASP A 20 6.69 28.62 4.26
CA ASP A 20 6.06 27.62 5.11
C ASP A 20 4.55 27.61 4.85
N ALA A 21 3.91 28.78 4.75
CA ALA A 21 2.50 28.86 4.39
C ALA A 21 2.22 28.29 2.98
N LEU A 22 3.08 28.59 1.99
CA LEU A 22 2.97 28.03 0.64
C LEU A 22 3.07 26.49 0.66
N PHE A 23 4.05 25.94 1.36
CA PHE A 23 4.21 24.49 1.47
C PHE A 23 3.05 23.83 2.22
N GLN A 24 2.63 24.40 3.35
CA GLN A 24 1.53 23.85 4.14
C GLN A 24 0.20 23.91 3.37
N LEU A 25 -0.02 24.96 2.58
CA LEU A 25 -1.14 25.02 1.66
C LEU A 25 -1.06 23.91 0.62
N ALA A 26 0.09 23.71 -0.03
CA ALA A 26 0.29 22.62 -0.98
C ALA A 26 0.07 21.23 -0.35
N ALA A 27 0.50 21.03 0.89
CA ALA A 27 0.30 19.79 1.64
C ALA A 27 -1.17 19.55 2.03
N ALA A 28 -1.92 20.63 2.29
CA ALA A 28 -3.35 20.57 2.61
C ALA A 28 -4.24 20.31 1.39
N LEU A 29 -3.74 20.53 0.16
CA LEU A 29 -4.43 20.16 -1.07
C LEU A 29 -4.38 18.63 -1.22
N ASN A 30 -5.57 18.02 -1.22
CA ASN A 30 -5.73 16.59 -1.42
C ASN A 30 -5.06 16.13 -2.72
N HIS A 31 -4.52 14.92 -2.70
CA HIS A 31 -3.89 14.30 -3.87
C HIS A 31 -4.86 14.10 -5.05
N ASN A 32 -6.16 13.97 -4.78
CA ASN A 32 -7.17 13.74 -5.80
C ASN A 32 -7.85 15.03 -6.30
N ASP A 33 -7.69 16.14 -5.57
CA ASP A 33 -8.27 17.42 -5.96
C ASP A 33 -7.20 18.20 -6.72
N GLN A 34 -7.18 18.00 -8.03
CA GLN A 34 -6.46 18.84 -9.00
C GLN A 34 -7.02 20.28 -9.06
N GLU A 35 -7.90 20.64 -8.12
CA GLU A 35 -8.54 21.94 -8.08
C GLU A 35 -7.50 23.02 -7.80
N ALA A 36 -7.24 23.81 -8.84
CA ALA A 36 -6.57 25.07 -8.70
C ALA A 36 -7.36 25.93 -7.70
N ILE A 37 -6.66 26.43 -6.68
CA ILE A 37 -7.28 27.24 -5.65
C ILE A 37 -7.14 28.71 -5.99
N THR A 38 -8.21 29.46 -5.81
CA THR A 38 -8.17 30.91 -5.97
C THR A 38 -7.56 31.53 -4.72
N LEU A 39 -6.42 32.19 -4.89
CA LEU A 39 -5.82 33.05 -3.87
C LEU A 39 -6.72 34.25 -3.59
N LEU A 40 -6.54 34.92 -2.45
CA LEU A 40 -7.26 36.15 -2.12
C LEU A 40 -6.96 37.31 -3.11
N SER A 41 -5.87 37.19 -3.87
CA SER A 41 -5.55 38.08 -5.00
C SER A 41 -6.39 37.84 -6.25
N GLY A 42 -7.17 36.75 -6.31
CA GLY A 42 -7.93 36.32 -7.49
C GLY A 42 -7.14 35.40 -8.44
N GLU A 43 -5.85 35.18 -8.19
CA GLU A 43 -5.01 34.25 -8.97
C GLU A 43 -5.35 32.80 -8.65
N SER A 44 -5.53 31.96 -9.67
CA SER A 44 -5.72 30.52 -9.50
C SER A 44 -4.37 29.82 -9.49
N ILE A 45 -4.08 29.03 -8.45
CA ILE A 45 -2.79 28.37 -8.26
C ILE A 45 -2.95 26.88 -7.96
N THR A 46 -2.10 26.04 -8.56
CA THR A 46 -2.09 24.58 -8.33
C THR A 46 -1.10 24.16 -7.24
N LYS A 47 -1.25 22.93 -6.75
CA LYS A 47 -0.28 22.30 -5.83
C LYS A 47 1.14 22.29 -6.41
N GLU A 48 1.27 21.99 -7.70
CA GLU A 48 2.55 22.05 -8.40
C GLU A 48 3.16 23.46 -8.36
N GLN A 49 2.38 24.48 -8.73
CA GLN A 49 2.86 25.86 -8.77
C GLN A 49 3.29 26.36 -7.38
N LEU A 50 2.57 25.98 -6.33
CA LEU A 50 2.97 26.25 -4.94
C LEU A 50 4.32 25.61 -4.62
N LEU A 51 4.51 24.33 -4.96
CA LEU A 51 5.77 23.62 -4.69
C LEU A 51 6.95 24.20 -5.51
N LEU A 52 6.73 24.57 -6.77
CA LEU A 52 7.73 25.26 -7.59
C LEU A 52 8.09 26.62 -7.01
N LYS A 53 7.11 27.38 -6.50
CA LYS A 53 7.37 28.65 -5.80
C LYS A 53 8.18 28.44 -4.51
N VAL A 54 7.90 27.38 -3.76
CA VAL A 54 8.70 27.02 -2.58
C VAL A 54 10.15 26.71 -2.97
N ILE A 55 10.37 25.97 -4.06
CA ILE A 55 11.74 25.68 -4.57
C ILE A 55 12.46 26.96 -5.00
N LEU A 56 11.76 27.91 -5.63
CA LEU A 56 12.32 29.21 -5.98
C LEU A 56 12.81 29.97 -4.74
N LEU A 57 12.03 29.92 -3.65
CA LEU A 57 12.35 30.60 -2.39
C LEU A 57 13.43 29.87 -1.57
N ASP A 58 13.43 28.54 -1.62
CA ASP A 58 14.37 27.68 -0.89
C ASP A 58 14.71 26.43 -1.72
N PRO A 59 15.79 26.49 -2.53
CA PRO A 59 16.24 25.38 -3.36
C PRO A 59 16.73 24.15 -2.57
N ASN A 60 16.85 24.24 -1.24
CA ASN A 60 17.28 23.12 -0.39
C ASN A 60 16.12 22.50 0.39
N PHE A 61 14.87 22.83 0.05
CA PHE A 61 13.72 22.30 0.76
C PHE A 61 13.27 20.94 0.23
N ALA A 62 13.76 19.87 0.87
CA ALA A 62 13.54 18.47 0.48
C ALA A 62 12.06 18.11 0.25
N ASN A 63 11.16 18.63 1.09
CA ASN A 63 9.74 18.32 1.01
C ASN A 63 9.10 18.75 -0.31
N SER A 64 9.58 19.84 -0.93
CA SER A 64 9.01 20.31 -2.20
C SER A 64 9.38 19.42 -3.37
N TYR A 65 10.64 18.97 -3.44
CA TYR A 65 11.07 18.00 -4.45
C TYR A 65 10.29 16.68 -4.32
N PHE A 66 10.11 16.19 -3.10
CA PHE A 66 9.28 15.02 -2.85
C PHE A 66 7.82 15.25 -3.23
N GLY A 67 7.24 16.39 -2.86
CA GLY A 67 5.88 16.75 -3.25
C GLY A 67 5.68 16.74 -4.77
N LEU A 68 6.63 17.31 -5.52
CA LEU A 68 6.61 17.29 -6.98
C LEU A 68 6.72 15.87 -7.55
N ALA A 69 7.56 15.02 -6.96
CA ALA A 69 7.68 13.63 -7.39
C ALA A 69 6.34 12.88 -7.27
N ILE A 70 5.60 13.12 -6.18
CA ILE A 70 4.26 12.56 -5.99
C ILE A 70 3.29 13.11 -7.04
N VAL A 71 3.27 14.42 -7.27
CA VAL A 71 2.37 15.04 -8.26
C VAL A 71 2.59 14.45 -9.66
N ILE A 72 3.83 14.36 -10.13
CA ILE A 72 4.09 13.80 -11.47
C ILE A 72 3.82 12.30 -11.54
N SER A 73 4.04 11.55 -10.44
CA SER A 73 3.70 10.13 -10.36
C SER A 73 2.18 9.91 -10.45
N ASP A 74 1.40 10.67 -9.68
CA ASP A 74 -0.07 10.58 -9.66
C ASP A 74 -0.66 10.94 -11.04
N GLU A 75 -0.04 11.87 -11.75
CA GLU A 75 -0.43 12.29 -13.10
C GLU A 75 0.20 11.46 -14.22
N ASN A 76 1.01 10.44 -13.90
CA ASN A 76 1.78 9.63 -14.85
C ASN A 76 2.63 10.47 -15.83
N ARG A 77 3.19 11.59 -15.38
CA ARG A 77 4.10 12.43 -16.17
C ARG A 77 5.55 11.95 -16.03
N GLU A 78 6.28 11.96 -17.15
CA GLU A 78 7.67 11.49 -17.19
C GLU A 78 8.65 12.45 -16.47
N SER A 79 8.40 13.76 -16.55
CA SER A 79 9.27 14.79 -15.98
C SER A 79 8.55 16.12 -15.75
N ILE A 80 9.21 17.01 -15.00
CA ILE A 80 8.81 18.40 -14.76
C ILE A 80 10.00 19.33 -14.91
N ILE A 81 9.76 20.55 -15.39
CA ILE A 81 10.78 21.61 -15.48
C ILE A 81 10.75 22.45 -14.20
N LEU A 82 11.89 22.55 -13.52
CA LEU A 82 12.05 23.39 -12.33
C LEU A 82 12.22 24.87 -12.69
N PRO A 83 12.08 25.81 -11.73
CA PRO A 83 12.33 27.23 -11.97
C PRO A 83 13.75 27.54 -12.46
N SER A 84 14.72 26.65 -12.21
CA SER A 84 16.08 26.73 -12.74
C SER A 84 16.20 26.41 -14.24
N GLY A 85 15.12 25.94 -14.88
CA GLY A 85 15.11 25.43 -16.25
C GLY A 85 15.51 23.96 -16.39
N GLN A 86 15.90 23.29 -15.29
CA GLN A 86 16.26 21.87 -15.31
C GLN A 86 15.02 20.98 -15.38
N SER A 87 14.99 20.03 -16.32
CA SER A 87 14.00 18.95 -16.34
C SER A 87 14.40 17.81 -15.39
N MET A 88 13.47 17.34 -14.57
CA MET A 88 13.68 16.26 -13.60
C MET A 88 12.57 15.21 -13.67
N THR A 89 12.96 13.94 -13.65
CA THR A 89 12.05 12.79 -13.50
C THR A 89 11.69 12.53 -12.03
N GLU A 90 10.72 11.64 -11.78
CA GLU A 90 10.32 11.24 -10.43
C GLU A 90 11.51 10.77 -9.57
N GLN A 91 12.35 9.90 -10.13
CA GLN A 91 13.52 9.38 -9.44
C GLN A 91 14.54 10.49 -9.14
N GLN A 92 14.75 11.41 -10.08
CA GLN A 92 15.65 12.54 -9.88
C GLN A 92 15.14 13.49 -8.79
N LEU A 93 13.82 13.70 -8.69
CA LEU A 93 13.22 14.50 -7.63
C LEU A 93 13.39 13.85 -6.25
N TYR A 94 13.19 12.54 -6.12
CA TYR A 94 13.49 11.85 -4.85
C TYR A 94 14.98 11.90 -4.50
N LEU A 95 15.87 11.74 -5.49
CA LEU A 95 17.31 11.88 -5.28
C LEU A 95 17.67 13.29 -4.80
N LYS A 96 17.03 14.32 -5.36
CA LYS A 96 17.23 15.71 -4.93
C LYS A 96 16.69 15.95 -3.52
N ALA A 97 15.54 15.38 -3.18
CA ALA A 97 15.03 15.42 -1.81
C ALA A 97 16.01 14.77 -0.81
N ILE A 98 16.65 13.65 -1.18
CA ILE A 98 17.70 12.99 -0.37
C ILE A 98 18.99 13.82 -0.31
N GLU A 99 19.35 14.54 -1.38
CA GLU A 99 20.48 15.46 -1.40
C GLU A 99 20.26 16.60 -0.40
N CYS A 100 19.07 17.19 -0.40
CA CYS A 100 18.65 18.26 0.49
C CYS A 100 18.51 17.81 1.95
N ASP A 101 17.92 16.64 2.19
CA ASP A 101 17.82 16.01 3.51
C ASP A 101 18.23 14.52 3.43
N PRO A 102 19.48 14.19 3.82
CA PRO A 102 19.97 12.81 3.81
C PRO A 102 19.24 11.83 4.75
N THR A 103 18.38 12.34 5.63
CA THR A 103 17.56 11.56 6.57
C THR A 103 16.09 11.43 6.13
N TYR A 104 15.76 11.87 4.91
CA TYR A 104 14.38 11.96 4.47
C TYR A 104 13.77 10.59 4.11
N THR A 105 13.15 9.97 5.12
CA THR A 105 12.61 8.60 5.09
C THR A 105 11.70 8.33 3.90
N SER A 106 10.75 9.23 3.63
CA SER A 106 9.75 9.05 2.58
C SER A 106 10.38 9.04 1.18
N ALA A 107 11.43 9.82 0.94
CA ALA A 107 12.12 9.81 -0.34
C ALA A 107 12.87 8.50 -0.57
N TYR A 108 13.58 7.95 0.43
CA TYR A 108 14.18 6.62 0.29
C TYR A 108 13.12 5.53 0.06
N HIS A 109 12.01 5.58 0.78
CA HIS A 109 10.92 4.61 0.64
C HIS A 109 10.30 4.64 -0.77
N ASN A 110 9.94 5.82 -1.27
CA ASN A 110 9.30 5.94 -2.57
C ASN A 110 10.27 5.72 -3.72
N LEU A 111 11.52 6.18 -3.60
CA LEU A 111 12.58 5.83 -4.56
C LEU A 111 12.80 4.32 -4.63
N ALA A 112 12.65 3.61 -3.51
CA ALA A 112 12.69 2.16 -3.56
C ALA A 112 11.54 1.62 -4.41
N LEU A 113 10.32 2.13 -4.23
CA LEU A 113 9.13 1.66 -4.96
C LEU A 113 9.27 1.81 -6.48
N THR A 114 9.89 2.90 -6.97
CA THR A 114 10.11 3.13 -8.41
C THR A 114 11.06 2.12 -9.06
N LEU A 115 11.87 1.39 -8.29
CA LEU A 115 12.87 0.48 -8.86
C LEU A 115 12.30 -0.90 -9.19
N PRO A 116 12.53 -1.42 -10.41
CA PRO A 116 12.30 -2.83 -10.73
C PRO A 116 13.14 -3.76 -9.85
N ARG A 117 12.75 -5.04 -9.79
CA ARG A 117 13.52 -6.04 -9.04
C ARG A 117 14.88 -6.26 -9.70
N GLY A 118 15.95 -6.14 -8.91
CA GLY A 118 17.33 -6.30 -9.39
C GLY A 118 17.96 -5.02 -9.95
N ALA A 119 17.18 -3.95 -10.14
CA ALA A 119 17.72 -2.65 -10.53
C ALA A 119 18.48 -1.98 -9.38
N THR A 120 19.39 -1.08 -9.76
CA THR A 120 20.16 -0.23 -8.85
C THR A 120 20.01 1.23 -9.24
N ILE A 121 20.12 2.11 -8.25
CA ILE A 121 20.24 3.56 -8.45
C ILE A 121 21.41 4.11 -7.64
N THR A 122 22.05 5.16 -8.14
CA THR A 122 23.18 5.81 -7.46
C THR A 122 22.68 7.03 -6.70
N LEU A 123 22.94 7.09 -5.40
CA LEU A 123 22.66 8.27 -4.56
C LEU A 123 23.63 9.42 -4.90
N PRO A 124 23.31 10.68 -4.54
CA PRO A 124 24.18 11.84 -4.82
C PRO A 124 25.62 11.69 -4.33
N LYS A 125 25.87 10.92 -3.27
CA LYS A 125 27.20 10.62 -2.72
C LYS A 125 27.93 9.46 -3.43
N GLY A 126 27.44 9.01 -4.59
CA GLY A 126 28.03 7.93 -5.39
C GLY A 126 27.70 6.51 -4.92
N GLN A 127 26.91 6.35 -3.85
CA GLN A 127 26.55 5.04 -3.31
C GLN A 127 25.50 4.35 -4.19
N SER A 128 25.82 3.16 -4.72
CA SER A 128 24.86 2.31 -5.44
C SER A 128 23.93 1.57 -4.48
N MET A 129 22.63 1.75 -4.70
CA MET A 129 21.53 1.27 -3.86
C MET A 129 20.60 0.37 -4.66
N THR A 130 20.25 -0.79 -4.09
CA THR A 130 19.15 -1.63 -4.58
C THR A 130 17.84 -1.21 -3.89
N LYS A 131 16.69 -1.64 -4.42
CA LYS A 131 15.37 -1.53 -3.75
C LYS A 131 15.43 -1.96 -2.27
N GLN A 132 16.10 -3.08 -1.98
CA GLN A 132 16.26 -3.57 -0.60
C GLN A 132 17.11 -2.62 0.27
N LYS A 133 18.25 -2.11 -0.25
CA LYS A 133 19.10 -1.17 0.48
C LYS A 133 18.38 0.16 0.77
N LEU A 134 17.53 0.62 -0.15
CA LEU A 134 16.74 1.84 0.05
C LEU A 134 15.71 1.67 1.18
N PHE A 135 14.97 0.56 1.24
CA PHE A 135 14.07 0.31 2.36
C PHE A 135 14.81 0.15 3.70
N LEU A 136 15.99 -0.47 3.70
CA LEU A 136 16.85 -0.51 4.89
C LEU A 136 17.28 0.90 5.32
N LYS A 137 17.62 1.77 4.37
CA LYS A 137 17.99 3.16 4.65
C LYS A 137 16.80 3.96 5.19
N ALA A 138 15.60 3.75 4.66
CA ALA A 138 14.38 4.35 5.21
C ALA A 138 14.13 3.93 6.67
N ILE A 139 14.37 2.66 7.03
CA ILE A 139 14.28 2.19 8.42
C ILE A 139 15.40 2.76 9.30
N GLU A 140 16.60 2.97 8.74
CA GLU A 140 17.69 3.65 9.47
C GLU A 140 17.30 5.09 9.83
N CYS A 141 16.74 5.82 8.86
CA CYS A 141 16.29 7.20 9.04
C CYS A 141 15.08 7.30 9.98
N ASN A 142 14.15 6.36 9.90
CA ASN A 142 13.01 6.26 10.80
C ASN A 142 12.75 4.79 11.20
N PRO A 143 13.20 4.38 12.39
CA PRO A 143 13.04 3.01 12.89
C PRO A 143 11.60 2.54 13.09
N THR A 144 10.60 3.42 13.01
CA THR A 144 9.17 3.09 13.14
C THR A 144 8.42 3.10 11.81
N ASN A 145 9.12 3.22 10.66
CA ASN A 145 8.47 3.24 9.35
C ASN A 145 7.88 1.86 8.98
N SER A 146 6.61 1.62 9.35
CA SER A 146 5.87 0.37 9.12
C SER A 146 5.88 -0.08 7.66
N LYS A 147 5.67 0.86 6.71
CA LYS A 147 5.63 0.59 5.27
C LYS A 147 6.94 -0.01 4.76
N SER A 148 8.09 0.46 5.25
CA SER A 148 9.40 -0.07 4.84
C SER A 148 9.65 -1.48 5.38
N PHE A 149 9.22 -1.77 6.63
CA PHE A 149 9.24 -3.14 7.15
C PHE A 149 8.38 -4.08 6.31
N PHE A 150 7.15 -3.65 5.99
CA PHE A 150 6.23 -4.40 5.15
C PHE A 150 6.83 -4.68 3.75
N ASN A 151 7.36 -3.67 3.07
CA ASN A 151 7.94 -3.84 1.74
C ASN A 151 9.21 -4.69 1.74
N LEU A 152 10.04 -4.64 2.79
CA LEU A 152 11.14 -5.59 2.94
C LEU A 152 10.63 -7.04 3.08
N ALA A 153 9.56 -7.26 3.84
CA ALA A 153 8.95 -8.58 3.99
C ALA A 153 8.44 -9.14 2.65
N LEU A 154 7.93 -8.27 1.76
CA LEU A 154 7.51 -8.64 0.42
C LEU A 154 8.68 -9.06 -0.48
N ILE A 155 9.84 -8.42 -0.35
CA ILE A 155 11.03 -8.71 -1.16
C ILE A 155 11.70 -10.03 -0.75
N LEU A 156 11.74 -10.32 0.55
CA LEU A 156 12.39 -11.53 1.07
C LEU A 156 11.70 -12.80 0.58
N LYS A 157 12.50 -13.73 0.06
CA LYS A 157 12.06 -15.08 -0.26
C LYS A 157 11.91 -15.92 1.00
N ARG A 158 11.27 -17.09 0.86
CA ARG A 158 11.09 -18.04 1.98
C ARG A 158 12.46 -18.49 2.50
N GLY A 159 12.67 -18.38 3.80
CA GLY A 159 13.92 -18.76 4.47
C GLY A 159 15.01 -17.68 4.46
N GLU A 160 14.82 -16.58 3.72
CA GLU A 160 15.74 -15.44 3.75
C GLU A 160 15.55 -14.62 5.03
N SER A 161 16.62 -13.92 5.39
CA SER A 161 16.65 -12.97 6.49
C SER A 161 17.54 -11.80 6.12
N ILE A 162 17.26 -10.66 6.74
CA ILE A 162 17.97 -9.40 6.51
C ILE A 162 18.52 -8.88 7.83
N LYS A 163 19.73 -8.34 7.79
CA LYS A 163 20.34 -7.68 8.96
C LYS A 163 20.01 -6.18 8.89
N LEU A 164 19.42 -5.64 9.95
CA LEU A 164 19.21 -4.21 10.14
C LEU A 164 20.49 -3.52 10.62
N HIS A 165 20.53 -2.19 10.55
CA HIS A 165 21.65 -1.37 11.01
C HIS A 165 21.99 -1.57 12.49
N ASN A 166 20.98 -1.85 13.33
CA ASN A 166 21.15 -2.16 14.76
C ASN A 166 21.67 -3.59 15.02
N GLY A 167 22.00 -4.35 13.98
CA GLY A 167 22.52 -5.71 14.07
C GLY A 167 21.46 -6.82 14.13
N GLN A 168 20.18 -6.49 14.34
CA GLN A 168 19.10 -7.47 14.39
C GLN A 168 18.94 -8.16 13.04
N LYS A 169 18.85 -9.50 13.06
CA LYS A 169 18.58 -10.32 11.89
C LYS A 169 17.11 -10.72 11.89
N LEU A 170 16.34 -10.16 10.95
CA LEU A 170 14.90 -10.39 10.85
C LEU A 170 14.58 -11.23 9.61
N ASN A 171 13.71 -12.22 9.79
CA ASN A 171 13.09 -12.94 8.68
C ASN A 171 11.78 -12.24 8.25
N LYS A 172 11.14 -12.77 7.20
CA LYS A 172 9.88 -12.25 6.66
C LYS A 172 8.77 -12.10 7.71
N GLN A 173 8.58 -13.09 8.59
CA GLN A 173 7.56 -13.06 9.63
C GLN A 173 7.82 -11.94 10.64
N GLN A 174 9.07 -11.83 11.10
CA GLN A 174 9.48 -10.79 12.06
C GLN A 174 9.36 -9.38 11.47
N LEU A 175 9.64 -9.20 10.18
CA LEU A 175 9.39 -7.93 9.49
C LEU A 175 7.90 -7.57 9.45
N CYS A 176 7.01 -8.54 9.17
CA CYS A 176 5.55 -8.29 9.25
C CYS A 176 5.10 -7.96 10.67
N VAL A 177 5.65 -8.64 11.70
CA VAL A 177 5.33 -8.31 13.11
C VAL A 177 5.76 -6.88 13.46
N LYS A 178 6.94 -6.44 12.98
CA LYS A 178 7.39 -5.04 13.14
C LYS A 178 6.51 -4.05 12.40
N ALA A 179 6.06 -4.38 11.19
CA ALA A 179 5.12 -3.54 10.45
C ALA A 179 3.78 -3.37 11.21
N ILE A 180 3.26 -4.46 11.81
CA ILE A 180 2.04 -4.45 12.65
C ILE A 180 2.26 -3.68 13.95
N GLU A 181 3.43 -3.81 14.59
CA GLU A 181 3.79 -3.05 15.79
C GLU A 181 3.71 -1.54 15.57
N TYR A 182 4.21 -1.07 14.42
CA TYR A 182 4.20 0.37 14.10
C TYR A 182 2.95 0.84 13.36
N ASN A 183 2.15 -0.08 12.79
CA ASN A 183 0.85 0.21 12.22
C ASN A 183 -0.12 -0.96 12.45
N PRO A 184 -0.84 -0.99 13.57
CA PRO A 184 -1.69 -2.11 13.96
C PRO A 184 -2.97 -2.24 13.13
N THR A 185 -3.27 -1.28 12.26
CA THR A 185 -4.42 -1.30 11.33
C THR A 185 -4.01 -1.67 9.90
N ASP A 186 -2.75 -2.05 9.64
CA ASP A 186 -2.34 -2.47 8.29
C ASP A 186 -2.80 -3.90 7.98
N SER A 187 -3.94 -3.99 7.27
CA SER A 187 -4.51 -5.25 6.80
C SER A 187 -3.51 -6.11 6.00
N HIS A 188 -2.66 -5.49 5.18
CA HIS A 188 -1.73 -6.21 4.32
C HIS A 188 -0.65 -6.94 5.11
N SER A 189 -0.13 -6.33 6.17
CA SER A 189 0.86 -6.97 7.04
C SER A 189 0.30 -8.22 7.73
N TYR A 190 -0.93 -8.17 8.26
CA TYR A 190 -1.60 -9.36 8.80
C TYR A 190 -1.80 -10.45 7.75
N TYR A 191 -2.21 -10.07 6.53
CA TYR A 191 -2.40 -11.01 5.42
C TYR A 191 -1.11 -11.72 5.01
N ILE A 192 -0.01 -10.98 4.84
CA ILE A 192 1.29 -11.57 4.47
C ILE A 192 1.81 -12.46 5.60
N LEU A 193 1.63 -12.05 6.86
CA LEU A 193 2.00 -12.86 8.01
C LEU A 193 1.20 -14.16 8.03
N ALA A 194 -0.12 -14.11 7.85
CA ALA A 194 -0.97 -15.29 7.78
C ALA A 194 -0.53 -16.27 6.69
N ASN A 195 -0.24 -15.77 5.48
CA ASN A 195 0.23 -16.60 4.37
C ASN A 195 1.61 -17.23 4.60
N SER A 196 2.44 -16.62 5.43
CA SER A 196 3.76 -17.14 5.74
C SER A 196 3.74 -18.29 6.76
N LEU A 197 2.61 -18.48 7.47
CA LEU A 197 2.44 -19.56 8.44
C LEU A 197 2.03 -20.87 7.76
N SER A 198 2.59 -21.97 8.24
CA SER A 198 2.07 -23.31 7.97
C SER A 198 0.74 -23.54 8.69
N ASP A 199 -0.02 -24.54 8.26
CA ASP A 199 -1.29 -24.87 8.91
C ASP A 199 -1.05 -25.37 10.34
N GLY A 200 -1.86 -24.89 11.28
CA GLY A 200 -1.70 -25.17 12.71
C GLY A 200 -0.59 -24.36 13.41
N ALA A 201 0.27 -23.65 12.67
CA ALA A 201 1.31 -22.81 13.27
C ALA A 201 0.73 -21.54 13.91
N THR A 202 1.40 -21.08 14.96
CA THR A 202 1.10 -19.81 15.65
C THR A 202 2.29 -18.87 15.58
N ILE A 203 2.02 -17.57 15.70
CA ILE A 203 3.05 -16.55 15.85
C ILE A 203 2.67 -15.58 16.97
N THR A 204 3.66 -15.21 17.78
CA THR A 204 3.51 -14.22 18.84
C THR A 204 3.77 -12.82 18.31
N LEU A 205 2.80 -11.91 18.48
CA LEU A 205 2.94 -10.50 18.16
C LEU A 205 3.70 -9.74 19.27
N HIS A 206 4.05 -8.48 19.01
CA HIS A 206 4.79 -7.62 19.96
C HIS A 206 4.06 -7.42 21.30
N ASN A 207 2.72 -7.51 21.32
CA ASN A 207 1.88 -7.40 22.50
C ASN A 207 1.76 -8.72 23.31
N GLY A 208 2.51 -9.76 22.93
CA GLY A 208 2.47 -11.08 23.56
C GLY A 208 1.33 -11.98 23.09
N GLN A 209 0.42 -11.49 22.25
CA GLN A 209 -0.69 -12.28 21.73
C GLN A 209 -0.18 -13.32 20.71
N SER A 210 -0.45 -14.60 20.97
CA SER A 210 -0.23 -15.68 20.01
C SER A 210 -1.43 -15.79 19.06
N MET A 211 -1.17 -15.74 17.76
CA MET A 211 -2.19 -15.77 16.72
C MET A 211 -1.95 -16.91 15.73
N THR A 212 -3.02 -17.60 15.39
CA THR A 212 -3.09 -18.55 14.27
C THR A 212 -3.25 -17.80 12.93
N LYS A 213 -2.99 -18.51 11.82
CA LYS A 213 -3.31 -18.04 10.45
C LYS A 213 -4.75 -17.50 10.35
N ARG A 214 -5.72 -18.19 10.93
CA ARG A 214 -7.14 -17.81 10.89
C ARG A 214 -7.40 -16.51 11.63
N GLN A 215 -6.85 -16.36 12.85
CA GLN A 215 -7.00 -15.13 13.63
C GLN A 215 -6.33 -13.93 12.94
N LEU A 216 -5.19 -14.14 12.29
CA LEU A 216 -4.52 -13.09 11.50
C LEU A 216 -5.40 -12.65 10.31
N LEU A 217 -6.04 -13.59 9.60
CA LEU A 217 -6.96 -13.26 8.51
C LEU A 217 -8.21 -12.52 9.01
N LEU A 218 -8.75 -12.89 10.17
CA LEU A 218 -9.85 -12.15 10.80
C LEU A 218 -9.44 -10.71 11.14
N LYS A 219 -8.25 -10.50 11.72
CA LYS A 219 -7.71 -9.16 11.96
C LYS A 219 -7.47 -8.37 10.68
N ALA A 220 -7.00 -9.03 9.62
CA ALA A 220 -6.86 -8.37 8.32
C ALA A 220 -8.21 -7.88 7.77
N ILE A 221 -9.28 -8.67 7.91
CA ILE A 221 -10.64 -8.29 7.49
C ILE A 221 -11.19 -7.16 8.36
N GLU A 222 -10.93 -7.18 9.67
CA GLU A 222 -11.30 -6.07 10.56
C GLU A 222 -10.63 -4.75 10.14
N CYS A 223 -9.36 -4.82 9.73
CA CYS A 223 -8.61 -3.65 9.27
C CYS A 223 -9.05 -3.14 7.90
N ASP A 224 -9.44 -4.04 6.99
CA ASP A 224 -9.94 -3.71 5.65
C ASP A 224 -11.03 -4.72 5.24
N PRO A 225 -12.31 -4.41 5.54
CA PRO A 225 -13.42 -5.32 5.26
C PRO A 225 -13.81 -5.33 3.77
N THR A 226 -13.21 -4.49 2.94
CA THR A 226 -13.52 -4.41 1.50
C THR A 226 -12.66 -5.36 0.66
N ASN A 227 -11.60 -5.90 1.24
CA ASN A 227 -10.64 -6.74 0.54
C ASN A 227 -11.13 -8.18 0.35
N SER A 228 -11.76 -8.44 -0.80
CA SER A 228 -12.30 -9.76 -1.19
C SER A 228 -11.30 -10.91 -1.07
N ARG A 229 -10.00 -10.64 -1.26
CA ARG A 229 -8.95 -11.66 -1.16
C ARG A 229 -8.84 -12.24 0.24
N LEU A 230 -9.14 -11.46 1.28
CA LEU A 230 -9.06 -11.90 2.67
C LEU A 230 -10.19 -12.89 2.98
N TYR A 231 -11.41 -12.62 2.55
CA TYR A 231 -12.54 -13.55 2.68
C TYR A 231 -12.27 -14.86 1.96
N PHE A 232 -11.74 -14.80 0.73
CA PHE A 232 -11.34 -16.00 -0.01
C PHE A 232 -10.30 -16.81 0.76
N ARG A 233 -9.29 -16.15 1.31
CA ARG A 233 -8.21 -16.80 2.08
C ARG A 233 -8.72 -17.39 3.38
N LEU A 234 -9.63 -16.70 4.07
CA LEU A 234 -10.27 -17.20 5.28
C LEU A 234 -11.12 -18.44 4.98
N ALA A 235 -11.90 -18.43 3.90
CA ALA A 235 -12.71 -19.56 3.45
C ALA A 235 -11.85 -20.81 3.19
N LEU A 236 -10.64 -20.65 2.64
CA LEU A 236 -9.70 -21.76 2.44
C LEU A 236 -9.18 -22.37 3.75
N THR A 237 -9.28 -21.66 4.88
CA THR A 237 -8.91 -22.21 6.21
C THR A 237 -10.05 -22.97 6.89
N LEU A 238 -11.26 -22.97 6.30
CA LEU A 238 -12.45 -23.60 6.86
C LEU A 238 -12.77 -24.92 6.15
N SER A 239 -13.28 -25.85 6.94
CA SER A 239 -13.99 -27.03 6.42
C SER A 239 -15.42 -26.62 6.01
N ASN A 240 -16.03 -27.34 5.09
CA ASN A 240 -17.30 -26.94 4.46
C ASN A 240 -18.47 -26.72 5.44
N TYR A 241 -18.44 -27.37 6.61
CA TYR A 241 -19.52 -27.33 7.62
C TYR A 241 -19.21 -26.48 8.85
N ILE A 242 -18.09 -25.74 8.83
CA ILE A 242 -17.69 -24.88 9.95
C ILE A 242 -18.07 -23.45 9.60
N SER A 243 -18.76 -22.78 10.53
CA SER A 243 -18.93 -21.34 10.51
C SER A 243 -17.85 -20.65 11.35
N ILE A 244 -17.58 -19.40 11.04
CA ILE A 244 -16.68 -18.54 11.79
C ILE A 244 -17.38 -17.22 12.09
N THR A 245 -17.18 -16.70 13.30
CA THR A 245 -17.67 -15.39 13.69
C THR A 245 -16.64 -14.33 13.30
N LEU A 246 -17.07 -13.35 12.50
CA LEU A 246 -16.30 -12.16 12.18
C LEU A 246 -16.31 -11.18 13.37
N HIS A 247 -15.43 -10.17 13.32
CA HIS A 247 -15.34 -9.17 14.40
C HIS A 247 -16.60 -8.31 14.57
N ASN A 248 -17.44 -8.19 13.53
CA ASN A 248 -18.74 -7.53 13.58
C ASN A 248 -19.84 -8.40 14.22
N GLY A 249 -19.52 -9.61 14.68
CA GLY A 249 -20.46 -10.57 15.28
C GLY A 249 -21.19 -11.47 14.28
N GLU A 250 -21.00 -11.27 12.98
CA GLU A 250 -21.63 -12.09 11.94
C GLU A 250 -21.00 -13.48 11.86
N SER A 251 -21.83 -14.53 11.90
CA SER A 251 -21.40 -15.92 11.71
C SER A 251 -21.51 -16.29 10.23
N MET A 252 -20.37 -16.56 9.61
CA MET A 252 -20.30 -16.90 8.18
C MET A 252 -19.79 -18.33 7.97
N THR A 253 -20.47 -19.05 7.11
CA THR A 253 -20.00 -20.33 6.55
C THR A 253 -18.92 -20.11 5.50
N LYS A 254 -18.18 -21.17 5.16
CA LYS A 254 -17.25 -21.15 4.01
C LYS A 254 -17.91 -20.63 2.72
N GLN A 255 -19.16 -21.01 2.45
CA GLN A 255 -19.88 -20.58 1.26
C GLN A 255 -20.17 -19.08 1.28
N GLN A 256 -20.64 -18.54 2.41
CA GLN A 256 -20.90 -17.11 2.56
C GLN A 256 -19.60 -16.28 2.41
N LEU A 257 -18.48 -16.74 2.97
CA LEU A 257 -17.18 -16.09 2.76
C LEU A 257 -16.74 -16.11 1.29
N LEU A 258 -16.99 -17.20 0.56
CA LEU A 258 -16.71 -17.25 -0.88
C LEU A 258 -17.61 -16.29 -1.68
N PHE A 259 -18.82 -16.02 -1.19
CA PHE A 259 -19.74 -15.05 -1.80
C PHE A 259 -19.32 -13.61 -1.55
N GLU A 260 -18.86 -13.26 -0.35
CA GLU A 260 -18.25 -11.95 -0.10
C GLU A 260 -17.00 -11.75 -0.98
N ALA A 261 -16.18 -12.79 -1.11
CA ALA A 261 -15.04 -12.75 -2.02
C ALA A 261 -15.45 -12.55 -3.49
N PHE A 262 -16.64 -13.02 -3.89
CA PHE A 262 -17.16 -12.87 -5.23
C PHE A 262 -17.71 -11.47 -5.50
N LYS A 263 -18.37 -10.83 -4.52
CA LYS A 263 -19.03 -9.52 -4.69
C LYS A 263 -18.10 -8.42 -5.18
N SER A 264 -16.84 -8.42 -4.76
CA SER A 264 -15.87 -7.39 -5.18
C SER A 264 -14.94 -7.83 -6.31
N ASP A 265 -14.95 -9.11 -6.69
CA ASP A 265 -14.10 -9.64 -7.77
C ASP A 265 -14.74 -10.84 -8.47
N HIS A 266 -15.66 -10.54 -9.39
CA HIS A 266 -16.46 -11.52 -10.13
C HIS A 266 -15.66 -12.36 -11.15
N THR A 267 -14.38 -12.04 -11.37
CA THR A 267 -13.58 -12.60 -12.47
C THR A 267 -12.69 -13.77 -12.05
N ARG A 268 -12.64 -14.09 -10.76
CA ARG A 268 -11.72 -15.10 -10.24
C ARG A 268 -12.20 -16.53 -10.47
N SER A 269 -11.57 -17.18 -11.44
CA SER A 269 -11.59 -18.63 -11.66
C SER A 269 -11.54 -19.45 -10.34
N SER A 270 -10.70 -19.03 -9.39
CA SER A 270 -10.52 -19.73 -8.12
C SER A 270 -11.77 -19.69 -7.24
N VAL A 271 -12.53 -18.61 -7.24
CA VAL A 271 -13.76 -18.47 -6.43
C VAL A 271 -14.84 -19.41 -6.96
N TYR A 272 -15.07 -19.43 -8.29
CA TYR A 272 -15.97 -20.38 -8.94
C TYR A 272 -15.61 -21.84 -8.63
N LYS A 273 -14.31 -22.16 -8.66
CA LYS A 273 -13.83 -23.50 -8.34
C LYS A 273 -14.19 -23.90 -6.91
N GLU A 274 -13.86 -23.05 -5.93
CA GLU A 274 -14.09 -23.35 -4.52
C GLU A 274 -15.59 -23.40 -4.17
N ILE A 275 -16.42 -22.55 -4.77
CA ILE A 275 -17.89 -22.62 -4.61
C ILE A 275 -18.39 -23.96 -5.17
N GLY A 276 -17.97 -24.35 -6.38
CA GLY A 276 -18.36 -25.64 -6.97
C GLY A 276 -17.92 -26.84 -6.13
N LEU A 277 -16.72 -26.80 -5.55
CA LEU A 277 -16.20 -27.85 -4.65
C LEU A 277 -16.91 -27.89 -3.28
N SER A 278 -17.56 -26.80 -2.86
CA SER A 278 -18.36 -26.78 -1.64
C SER A 278 -19.72 -27.49 -1.77
N LEU A 279 -20.23 -27.69 -3.00
CA LEU A 279 -21.51 -28.34 -3.26
C LEU A 279 -21.39 -29.87 -3.17
N LEU A 280 -22.34 -30.53 -2.51
CA LEU A 280 -22.28 -31.97 -2.22
C LEU A 280 -22.40 -32.84 -3.46
N ASN A 281 -23.16 -32.40 -4.47
CA ASN A 281 -23.37 -33.17 -5.70
C ASN A 281 -23.67 -32.26 -6.91
N ASN A 282 -23.72 -32.87 -8.10
CA ASN A 282 -23.94 -32.14 -9.36
C ASN A 282 -25.38 -31.66 -9.58
N LYS A 283 -26.34 -32.12 -8.78
CA LYS A 283 -27.75 -31.70 -8.85
C LYS A 283 -28.01 -30.45 -8.01
N GLN A 284 -27.17 -30.16 -7.02
CA GLN A 284 -27.24 -28.92 -6.27
C GLN A 284 -26.88 -27.74 -7.18
N THR A 285 -27.72 -26.71 -7.08
CA THR A 285 -27.53 -25.43 -7.73
C THR A 285 -27.46 -24.37 -6.65
N ILE A 286 -26.69 -23.32 -6.90
CA ILE A 286 -26.56 -22.19 -6.00
C ILE A 286 -26.81 -20.91 -6.79
N THR A 287 -27.47 -19.95 -6.16
CA THR A 287 -27.64 -18.61 -6.72
C THR A 287 -26.47 -17.76 -6.26
N LEU A 288 -25.69 -17.25 -7.21
CA LEU A 288 -24.58 -16.35 -6.95
C LEU A 288 -25.10 -14.93 -6.62
N PRO A 289 -24.26 -14.06 -6.04
CA PRO A 289 -24.65 -12.68 -5.73
C PRO A 289 -25.14 -11.85 -6.93
N ASP A 290 -24.78 -12.22 -8.15
CA ASP A 290 -25.24 -11.61 -9.40
C ASP A 290 -26.62 -12.12 -9.87
N GLY A 291 -27.24 -13.04 -9.11
CA GLY A 291 -28.52 -13.66 -9.42
C GLY A 291 -28.42 -14.90 -10.32
N GLU A 292 -27.24 -15.24 -10.84
CA GLU A 292 -27.09 -16.43 -11.67
C GLU A 292 -27.22 -17.72 -10.84
N LYS A 293 -28.05 -18.65 -11.31
CA LYS A 293 -28.20 -19.97 -10.71
C LYS A 293 -27.35 -21.01 -11.44
N LEU A 294 -26.29 -21.48 -10.78
CA LEU A 294 -25.33 -22.40 -11.38
C LEU A 294 -25.24 -23.72 -10.61
N SER A 295 -25.14 -24.83 -11.34
CA SER A 295 -24.79 -26.15 -10.81
C SER A 295 -23.29 -26.28 -10.55
N ARG A 296 -22.89 -27.27 -9.75
CA ARG A 296 -21.47 -27.64 -9.56
C ARG A 296 -20.71 -27.80 -10.87
N ARG A 297 -21.30 -28.46 -11.88
CA ARG A 297 -20.64 -28.65 -13.19
C ARG A 297 -20.42 -27.32 -13.90
N GLN A 298 -21.43 -26.44 -13.90
CA GLN A 298 -21.33 -25.12 -14.53
C GLN A 298 -20.30 -24.22 -13.82
N LEU A 299 -20.26 -24.23 -12.48
CA LEU A 299 -19.26 -23.51 -11.69
C LEU A 299 -17.83 -23.97 -12.03
N LEU A 300 -17.59 -25.28 -12.09
CA LEU A 300 -16.28 -25.83 -12.44
C LEU A 300 -15.90 -25.55 -13.90
N GLN A 301 -16.89 -25.48 -14.81
CA GLN A 301 -16.67 -25.12 -16.21
C GLN A 301 -16.31 -23.64 -16.36
N LYS A 302 -17.05 -22.73 -15.70
CA LYS A 302 -16.71 -21.30 -15.65
C LYS A 302 -15.31 -21.09 -15.08
N ALA A 303 -14.97 -21.79 -13.99
CA ALA A 303 -13.63 -21.75 -13.42
C ALA A 303 -12.54 -22.10 -14.45
N ARG A 304 -12.76 -23.12 -15.30
CA ARG A 304 -11.80 -23.49 -16.36
C ARG A 304 -11.73 -22.44 -17.47
N GLN A 305 -12.86 -21.89 -17.90
CA GLN A 305 -12.91 -20.87 -18.94
C GLN A 305 -12.13 -19.61 -18.54
N PHE A 306 -12.36 -19.10 -17.32
CA PHE A 306 -11.61 -17.95 -16.80
C PHE A 306 -10.11 -18.26 -16.67
N ARG A 307 -9.73 -19.50 -16.33
CA ARG A 307 -8.30 -19.90 -16.25
C ARG A 307 -7.60 -19.89 -17.61
N ILE A 308 -8.33 -20.15 -18.71
CA ILE A 308 -7.78 -20.17 -20.08
C ILE A 308 -7.59 -18.75 -20.61
N ASN A 309 -8.45 -17.81 -20.19
CA ASN A 309 -8.46 -16.42 -20.68
C ASN A 309 -7.54 -15.46 -19.89
N LEU A 310 -6.82 -15.95 -18.88
CA LEU A 310 -5.80 -15.18 -18.16
C LEU A 310 -4.42 -15.36 -18.83
N PRO A 311 -3.64 -14.30 -19.06
CA PRO A 311 -2.26 -14.43 -19.52
C PRO A 311 -1.49 -15.32 -18.52
N ARG A 312 -0.68 -16.25 -19.03
CA ARG A 312 0.27 -16.99 -18.18
C ARG A 312 1.38 -16.02 -17.78
N GLU A 313 1.21 -15.34 -16.65
CA GLU A 313 2.31 -14.69 -15.92
C GLU A 313 3.13 -15.70 -15.13
#